data_AF-A0A821X4B3-F1
#
_entry.id   AF-A0A821X4B3-F1
#
_cell.length_a   1.000
_cell.length_b   1.000
_cell.length_c   1.000
_cell.angle_alpha   90.00
_cell.angle_beta   90.00
_cell.angle_gamma   90.00
#
_symmetry.space_group_name_H-M   'P 1'
#
loop_
_entity.id
_entity.type
_entity.pdbx_description
1 polymer ?
#
loop_
_entity_poly.entity_id
_entity_poly.type
_entity_poly.pdbx_seq_one_letter_code
_entity_poly.pdbx_strand_id
1 'polypeptide(L)' 'IGSPDEHDLASIVNEKARNYIASLKARHKQPFSRIYPDADSNALDLLDHLLTFNPNKRIDVSEALAHPYLKQYYDPNDEP' A
#
# COMPACT_ATOMS: atom_id res chain seq x y z
N ILE A 1 -2.30 5.58 5.94
CA ILE A 1 -1.04 4.87 6.27
C ILE A 1 -0.63 5.26 7.68
N GLY A 2 -0.28 4.28 8.53
CA GLY A 2 0.14 4.51 9.91
C GLY A 2 1.65 4.77 10.02
N SER A 3 2.17 4.77 11.26
CA SER A 3 3.61 4.75 11.50
C SER A 3 4.23 3.47 10.92
N PRO A 4 5.37 3.57 10.20
CA PRO A 4 6.07 2.42 9.65
C PRO A 4 6.67 1.56 10.77
N ASP A 5 6.86 0.27 10.48
CA ASP A 5 7.60 -0.64 11.37
C ASP A 5 9.13 -0.45 11.24
N GLU A 6 9.90 -1.14 12.08
CA GLU A 6 11.37 -1.05 12.06
C GLU A 6 11.98 -1.53 10.74
N HIS A 7 11.39 -2.53 10.09
CA HIS A 7 11.86 -3.07 8.80
C HIS A 7 11.64 -2.05 7.68
N ASP A 8 10.51 -1.35 7.71
CA ASP A 8 10.16 -0.29 6.79
C ASP A 8 11.07 0.93 6.97
N LEU A 9 11.36 1.32 8.22
CA LEU A 9 12.33 2.39 8.51
C LEU A 9 13.75 2.02 8.06
N ALA A 10 14.14 0.76 8.17
CA ALA A 10 15.45 0.27 7.71
C ALA A 10 15.63 0.42 6.19
N SER A 11 14.53 0.36 5.42
CA SER A 11 14.57 0.56 3.96
C SER A 11 14.92 2.01 3.54
N ILE A 12 14.80 2.98 4.45
CA ILE A 12 15.10 4.39 4.18
C ILE A 12 16.61 4.60 4.26
N VAL A 13 17.27 4.77 3.11
CA VAL A 13 18.74 4.98 3.03
C VAL A 13 19.18 6.31 3.65
N ASN A 14 18.36 7.35 3.52
CA ASN A 14 18.67 8.67 4.06
C ASN A 14 18.44 8.69 5.59
N GLU A 15 19.55 8.76 6.34
CA GLU A 15 19.54 8.74 7.80
C GLU A 15 18.74 9.91 8.41
N LYS A 16 18.84 11.12 7.83
CA LYS A 16 18.06 12.28 8.31
C LYS A 16 16.56 12.05 8.16
N ALA A 17 16.13 11.49 7.02
CA ALA A 17 14.73 11.16 6.77
C ALA A 17 14.24 10.05 7.71
N ARG A 18 15.05 9.02 7.93
CA ARG A 18 14.76 7.92 8.88
C ARG A 18 14.57 8.45 10.30
N ASN A 19 15.53 9.24 10.80
CA ASN A 19 15.50 9.82 12.14
C ASN A 19 14.32 10.78 12.32
N TYR A 20 14.02 11.57 11.29
CA TYR A 20 12.85 12.44 11.30
C TYR A 20 11.55 11.63 11.47
N ILE A 21 11.33 10.61 10.64
CA ILE A 21 10.12 9.78 10.72
C ILE A 21 10.05 9.04 12.06
N ALA A 22 11.18 8.52 12.57
CA ALA A 22 11.25 7.86 13.87
C ALA A 22 10.92 8.81 15.06
N SER A 23 11.18 10.11 14.91
CA SER A 23 10.85 11.11 15.93
C SER A 23 9.37 11.52 15.96
N LEU A 24 8.60 11.17 14.93
CA LEU A 24 7.18 11.52 14.86
C LEU A 24 6.35 10.71 15.87
N LYS A 25 5.29 11.34 16.41
CA LYS A 25 4.32 10.64 17.26
C LYS A 25 3.73 9.44 16.51
N ALA A 26 3.74 8.28 17.16
CA ALA A 26 3.15 7.06 16.62
C ALA A 26 1.67 7.25 16.25
N ARG A 27 1.28 6.74 15.07
CA ARG A 27 -0.09 6.77 14.56
C ARG A 27 -0.50 5.39 14.07
N HIS A 28 -1.68 4.95 14.46
CA HIS A 28 -2.26 3.72 13.93
C HIS A 28 -2.74 3.93 12.49
N LYS A 29 -2.59 2.90 11.67
CA LYS A 29 -3.20 2.85 10.33
C LYS A 29 -4.72 2.91 10.49
N GLN A 30 -5.35 3.86 9.83
CA GLN A 30 -6.81 3.89 9.74
C GLN A 30 -7.26 2.92 8.65
N PRO A 31 -8.22 2.01 8.93
CA PRO A 31 -8.79 1.14 7.91
C PRO A 31 -9.44 1.97 6.80
N PHE A 32 -9.20 1.62 5.53
CA PHE A 32 -9.81 2.34 4.41
C PHE A 32 -11.33 2.24 4.40
N SER A 33 -11.91 1.15 4.93
CA SER A 33 -13.36 1.01 5.13
C SER A 33 -13.96 2.08 6.06
N ARG A 34 -13.16 2.69 6.94
CA ARG A 34 -13.62 3.82 7.77
C ARG A 34 -13.59 5.15 7.01
N ILE A 35 -12.72 5.27 6.01
CA ILE A 35 -12.54 6.48 5.20
C ILE A 35 -13.53 6.46 4.03
N TYR A 36 -13.72 5.30 3.41
CA TYR A 36 -14.61 5.03 2.29
C TYR A 36 -15.58 3.89 2.67
N PRO A 37 -16.64 4.17 3.44
CA PRO A 37 -17.55 3.15 3.96
C PRO A 37 -18.37 2.45 2.87
N ASP A 38 -18.64 3.13 1.77
CA ASP A 38 -19.48 2.62 0.67
C ASP A 38 -18.66 1.99 -0.48
N ALA A 39 -17.34 1.87 -0.32
CA ALA A 39 -16.48 1.30 -1.35
C ALA A 39 -16.50 -0.24 -1.34
N ASP A 40 -16.32 -0.84 -2.51
CA ASP A 40 -16.19 -2.29 -2.67
C ASP A 40 -15.00 -2.83 -1.87
N SER A 41 -15.18 -3.95 -1.17
CA SER A 41 -14.13 -4.54 -0.33
C SER A 41 -12.87 -4.91 -1.11
N ASN A 42 -12.99 -5.37 -2.36
CA ASN A 42 -11.84 -5.66 -3.22
C ASN A 42 -11.16 -4.38 -3.69
N ALA A 43 -11.90 -3.28 -3.89
CA ALA A 43 -11.29 -1.98 -4.20
C ALA A 43 -10.44 -1.50 -3.03
N LEU A 44 -10.97 -1.63 -1.80
CA LEU A 44 -10.28 -1.26 -0.58
C LEU A 44 -9.04 -2.13 -0.33
N ASP A 45 -9.13 -3.42 -0.63
CA ASP A 45 -8.01 -4.36 -0.52
C ASP A 45 -6.90 -4.00 -1.52
N LEU A 46 -7.23 -3.78 -2.79
CA LEU A 46 -6.25 -3.33 -3.79
C LEU A 46 -5.60 -2.00 -3.40
N LEU A 47 -6.40 -1.05 -2.90
CA LEU A 47 -5.90 0.24 -2.42
C LEU A 47 -4.91 0.08 -1.26
N ASP A 48 -5.15 -0.89 -0.38
CA ASP A 48 -4.26 -1.19 0.75
C ASP A 48 -2.89 -1.68 0.29
N HIS A 49 -2.88 -2.56 -0.72
CA HIS A 49 -1.68 -3.09 -1.33
C HIS A 49 -0.91 -2.01 -2.13
N LEU A 50 -1.61 -1.15 -2.87
CA LEU A 50 -1.02 -0.04 -3.64
C LEU A 50 -0.43 1.06 -2.74
N LEU A 51 -1.11 1.40 -1.64
CA LEU A 51 -0.67 2.43 -0.69
C LEU A 51 0.20 1.87 0.44
N THR A 52 1.06 0.90 0.11
CA THR A 52 2.07 0.38 1.02
C THR A 52 3.22 1.37 1.18
N PHE A 53 3.63 1.60 2.44
CA PHE A 53 4.67 2.56 2.80
C PHE A 53 6.02 2.19 2.16
N ASN A 54 6.43 0.94 2.34
CA ASN A 54 7.69 0.42 1.81
C ASN A 54 7.49 0.03 0.34
N PRO A 55 8.22 0.65 -0.61
CA PRO A 55 8.05 0.35 -2.03
C PRO A 55 8.39 -1.10 -2.37
N ASN A 56 9.27 -1.75 -1.60
CA ASN A 56 9.63 -3.16 -1.81
C ASN A 56 8.54 -4.15 -1.38
N LYS A 57 7.55 -3.69 -0.59
CA LYS A 57 6.39 -4.48 -0.16
C LYS A 57 5.12 -4.11 -0.93
N ARG A 58 5.18 -3.11 -1.80
CA ARG A 58 4.04 -2.66 -2.60
C ARG A 58 3.77 -3.69 -3.70
N ILE A 59 2.50 -3.96 -3.94
CA ILE A 59 2.06 -4.85 -5.03
C ILE A 59 2.66 -4.39 -6.36
N ASP A 60 3.10 -5.37 -7.14
CA ASP A 60 3.58 -5.16 -8.49
C ASP A 60 2.42 -4.83 -9.45
N VAL A 61 2.74 -4.29 -10.62
CA VAL A 61 1.73 -3.99 -11.65
C VAL A 61 1.02 -5.26 -12.15
N SER A 62 1.75 -6.35 -12.40
CA SER A 62 1.14 -7.60 -12.88
C SER A 62 0.23 -8.22 -11.82
N GLU A 63 0.65 -8.22 -10.56
CA GLU A 63 -0.17 -8.65 -9.41
C GLU A 63 -1.41 -7.76 -9.23
N ALA A 64 -1.28 -6.44 -9.40
CA ALA A 64 -2.40 -5.51 -9.30
C ALA A 64 -3.42 -5.73 -10.41
N LEU A 65 -2.97 -5.97 -11.65
CA LEU A 65 -3.83 -6.29 -12.80
C LEU A 65 -4.58 -7.61 -12.59
N ALA A 66 -3.90 -8.62 -12.02
CA ALA A 66 -4.51 -9.91 -11.67
C ALA A 66 -5.45 -9.87 -10.44
N HIS A 67 -5.58 -8.71 -9.76
CA HIS A 67 -6.37 -8.59 -8.54
C HIS A 67 -7.87 -8.81 -8.77
N PRO A 68 -8.63 -9.44 -7.84
CA PRO A 68 -10.07 -9.69 -7.98
C PRO A 68 -10.91 -8.47 -8.36
N TYR A 69 -10.49 -7.28 -7.93
CA TYR A 69 -11.15 -6.01 -8.27
C TYR A 69 -11.10 -5.70 -9.78
N LEU A 70 -10.02 -6.04 -10.48
CA LEU A 70 -9.83 -5.79 -11.91
C LEU A 70 -10.17 -7.01 -12.78
N LYS A 71 -10.59 -8.13 -12.17
CA LYS A 71 -10.83 -9.41 -12.87
C LYS A 71 -11.74 -9.32 -14.09
N GLN A 72 -12.70 -8.41 -14.11
CA GLN A 72 -13.62 -8.22 -15.25
C GLN A 72 -12.97 -7.55 -16.46
N TYR A 73 -11.82 -6.90 -16.28
CA TYR A 73 -11.09 -6.15 -17.30
C TYR A 73 -9.73 -6.77 -17.64
N TYR A 74 -9.21 -7.64 -16.77
CA TYR A 74 -7.90 -8.26 -16.94
C TYR A 74 -7.89 -9.20 -18.16
N ASP A 75 -7.15 -8.80 -19.21
CA ASP A 75 -6.77 -9.66 -20.33
C ASP A 75 -5.23 -9.71 -20.45
N PRO A 76 -4.57 -10.79 -19.98
CA PRO A 76 -3.11 -10.91 -20.03
C PRO A 76 -2.53 -10.94 -21.45
N ASN A 77 -3.36 -11.06 -22.50
CA ASN A 77 -2.91 -11.02 -23.89
C ASN A 77 -3.02 -9.62 -24.53
N ASP A 78 -3.75 -8.68 -23.90
CA ASP A 78 -3.91 -7.29 -24.36
C ASP A 78 -3.06 -6.30 -23.54
N GLU A 79 -2.41 -6.78 -22.47
CA GLU A 79 -1.54 -6.02 -21.56
C GLU A 79 -0.09 -6.57 -21.60
N PRO A 80 0.74 -6.17 -22.60
CA PRO A 80 2.13 -6.60 -22.75
C PRO A 80 3.14 -5.89 -21.82
#